data_AF-A0A919WVU8-F1
#
_entry.id   AF-A0A919WVU8-F1
#
_cell.length_a   1.000
_cell.length_b   1.000
_cell.length_c   1.000
_cell.angle_alpha   90.00
_cell.angle_beta   90.00
_cell.angle_gamma   90.00
#
_symmetry.space_group_name_H-M   'P 1'
#
loop_
_entity.id
_entity.type
_entity.pdbx_description
1 polymer ?
#
loop_
_entity_poly.entity_id
_entity_poly.type
_entity_poly.pdbx_seq_one_letter_code
_entity_poly.pdbx_strand_id
1 'polypeptide(L)'
;MLTDKRLIRSILKKGSNQAANELIRRYYDDLYFYLYRQVGNGDDALDLTQEVFIAALKGLSSYDDRKSSFRTWLFRIGTHKVIDARRKVKMTWLELKDVEWVEEKDFDQSLYQKELLEAINQYVTSFRPEIQEIFQLRAYGELSFPEIASLLAQKEERIKAQYYRLIKKIREEFRDYE
;
A
#
# COMPACT_ATOMS: atom_id res chain seq x y z
N MET A 1 15.91 21.40 -10.35
CA MET A 1 14.95 20.33 -10.72
C MET A 1 13.56 20.93 -10.93
N LEU A 2 12.79 20.47 -11.93
CA LEU A 2 11.38 20.85 -12.07
C LEU A 2 10.56 20.31 -10.89
N THR A 3 9.59 21.05 -10.36
CA THR A 3 8.69 20.53 -9.31
C THR A 3 7.66 19.57 -9.89
N ASP A 4 7.15 18.64 -9.09
CA ASP A 4 6.14 17.68 -9.55
C ASP A 4 4.90 18.38 -10.10
N LYS A 5 4.46 19.46 -9.46
CA LYS A 5 3.36 20.31 -9.95
C LYS A 5 3.59 20.82 -11.39
N ARG A 6 4.84 21.17 -11.74
CA ARG A 6 5.18 21.60 -13.11
C ARG A 6 5.18 20.42 -14.08
N LEU A 7 5.72 19.27 -13.67
CA LEU A 7 5.70 18.05 -14.49
C LEU A 7 4.26 17.62 -14.78
N ILE A 8 3.43 17.48 -13.75
CA ILE A 8 2.02 17.12 -13.84
C ILE A 8 1.25 18.09 -14.74
N ARG A 9 1.45 19.40 -14.58
CA ARG A 9 0.82 20.39 -15.47
C ARG A 9 1.25 20.23 -16.93
N SER A 10 2.52 19.89 -17.18
CA SER A 10 3.02 19.63 -18.54
C SER A 10 2.38 18.38 -19.15
N ILE A 11 2.22 17.32 -18.36
CA ILE A 11 1.53 16.09 -18.77
C ILE A 11 0.08 16.41 -19.14
N LEU A 12 -0.67 17.06 -18.24
CA LEU A 12 -2.10 17.32 -18.45
C LEU A 12 -2.39 18.30 -19.59
N LYS A 13 -1.56 19.33 -19.78
CA LYS A 13 -1.82 20.35 -20.81
C LYS A 13 -1.24 20.03 -22.18
N LYS A 14 -0.14 19.28 -22.22
CA LYS A 14 0.65 19.09 -23.45
C LYS A 14 0.89 17.62 -23.81
N GLY A 15 0.40 16.66 -23.02
CA GLY A 15 0.71 15.24 -23.23
C GLY A 15 2.21 14.95 -23.18
N SER A 16 2.96 15.68 -22.34
CA SER A 16 4.44 15.62 -22.36
C SER A 16 4.98 14.30 -21.81
N ASN A 17 5.38 13.39 -22.72
CA ASN A 17 6.02 12.11 -22.38
C ASN A 17 7.32 12.31 -21.58
N GLN A 18 8.09 13.35 -21.89
CA GLN A 18 9.30 13.67 -21.12
C GLN A 18 8.99 13.99 -19.65
N ALA A 19 7.92 14.75 -19.41
CA ALA A 19 7.50 15.07 -18.05
C ALA A 19 6.95 13.84 -17.31
N ALA A 20 6.26 12.94 -18.01
CA ALA A 20 5.81 11.66 -17.45
C ALA A 20 6.99 10.76 -17.07
N ASN A 21 7.98 10.61 -17.95
CA ASN A 21 9.18 9.80 -17.70
C ASN A 21 9.99 10.33 -16.52
N GLU A 22 10.17 11.66 -16.43
CA GLU A 22 10.85 12.28 -15.29
C GLU A 22 10.09 12.04 -13.98
N LEU A 23 8.74 12.12 -14.01
CA LEU A 23 7.92 11.87 -12.83
C LEU A 23 8.01 10.40 -12.40
N ILE A 24 7.96 9.45 -13.33
CA ILE A 24 8.13 8.01 -13.06
C ILE A 24 9.51 7.77 -12.45
N ARG A 25 10.57 8.23 -13.12
CA ARG A 25 11.96 8.02 -12.71
C ARG A 25 12.23 8.48 -11.27
N ARG A 26 11.60 9.57 -10.83
CA ARG A 26 11.76 10.08 -9.45
C ARG A 26 11.19 9.17 -8.37
N TYR A 27 10.13 8.45 -8.70
CA TYR A 27 9.35 7.70 -7.72
C TYR A 27 9.44 6.19 -7.92
N TYR A 28 10.11 5.73 -8.99
CA TYR A 28 10.12 4.32 -9.36
C TYR A 28 10.72 3.44 -8.27
N ASP A 29 11.97 3.70 -7.88
CA ASP A 29 12.68 2.88 -6.89
C ASP A 29 11.95 2.91 -5.54
N ASP A 30 11.57 4.11 -5.10
CA ASP A 30 10.80 4.35 -3.87
C ASP A 30 9.52 3.51 -3.83
N LEU A 31 8.73 3.54 -4.91
CA LEU A 31 7.48 2.80 -5.02
C LEU A 31 7.73 1.29 -5.17
N TYR A 32 8.75 0.88 -5.93
CA TYR A 32 9.12 -0.51 -6.10
C TYR A 32 9.52 -1.14 -4.77
N PHE A 33 10.46 -0.53 -4.04
CA PHE A 33 10.87 -1.06 -2.74
C PHE A 33 9.73 -1.06 -1.72
N TYR A 34 8.87 -0.04 -1.78
CA TYR A 34 7.64 -0.02 -1.00
C TYR A 34 6.74 -1.23 -1.30
N LEU A 35 6.44 -1.49 -2.58
CA LEU A 35 5.58 -2.60 -2.99
C LEU A 35 6.23 -3.96 -2.74
N TYR A 36 7.53 -4.09 -2.96
CA TYR A 36 8.31 -5.29 -2.65
C TYR A 36 8.20 -5.67 -1.18
N ARG A 37 8.32 -4.71 -0.26
CA ARG A 37 8.08 -4.97 1.18
C ARG A 37 6.65 -5.45 1.48
N GLN A 38 5.69 -5.14 0.61
CA GLN A 38 4.31 -5.59 0.77
C GLN A 38 4.07 -7.00 0.24
N VAL A 39 4.62 -7.35 -0.92
CA VAL A 39 4.29 -8.64 -1.56
C VAL A 39 5.33 -9.72 -1.31
N GLY A 40 6.56 -9.35 -0.94
CA GLY A 40 7.64 -10.29 -0.64
C GLY A 40 8.19 -11.03 -1.88
N ASN A 41 7.70 -10.72 -3.07
CA ASN A 41 8.12 -11.28 -4.36
C ASN A 41 8.55 -10.16 -5.30
N GLY A 42 9.71 -10.31 -5.94
CA GLY A 42 10.29 -9.30 -6.84
C GLY A 42 9.49 -9.07 -8.12
N ASP A 43 9.03 -10.15 -8.75
CA ASP A 43 8.27 -10.10 -10.00
C ASP A 43 6.90 -9.48 -9.78
N ASP A 44 6.17 -9.90 -8.74
CA ASP A 44 4.89 -9.29 -8.36
C ASP A 44 5.04 -7.80 -8.04
N ALA A 45 6.15 -7.43 -7.39
CA ALA A 45 6.43 -6.03 -7.07
C ALA A 45 6.70 -5.21 -8.34
N LEU A 46 7.46 -5.73 -9.30
CA LEU A 46 7.71 -5.08 -10.59
C LEU A 46 6.40 -4.85 -11.36
N ASP A 47 5.56 -5.87 -11.44
CA ASP A 47 4.28 -5.81 -12.13
C ASP A 47 3.35 -4.78 -11.46
N LEU A 48 3.24 -4.83 -10.13
CA LEU A 48 2.46 -3.85 -9.38
C LEU A 48 3.00 -2.43 -9.56
N THR A 49 4.31 -2.22 -9.55
CA THR A 49 4.91 -0.90 -9.80
C THR A 49 4.48 -0.35 -11.15
N GLN A 50 4.56 -1.16 -12.21
CA GLN A 50 4.12 -0.76 -13.54
C GLN A 50 2.64 -0.42 -13.56
N GLU A 51 1.80 -1.29 -13.01
CA GLU A 51 0.36 -1.07 -12.94
C GLU A 51 -0.01 0.22 -12.19
N VAL A 52 0.70 0.52 -11.10
CA VAL A 52 0.50 1.74 -10.30
C VAL A 52 0.82 2.97 -11.14
N PHE A 53 1.94 3.01 -11.85
CA PHE A 53 2.27 4.15 -12.70
C PHE A 53 1.30 4.31 -13.87
N ILE A 54 0.84 3.21 -14.48
CA ILE A 54 -0.20 3.26 -15.52
C ILE A 54 -1.50 3.84 -14.94
N ALA A 55 -1.93 3.37 -13.77
CA ALA A 55 -3.11 3.88 -13.09
C ALA A 55 -2.95 5.36 -12.69
N ALA A 56 -1.78 5.75 -12.21
CA ALA A 56 -1.45 7.11 -11.83
C ALA A 56 -1.49 8.06 -13.04
N LEU A 57 -0.90 7.68 -14.18
CA LEU A 57 -0.94 8.50 -15.39
C LEU A 57 -2.35 8.62 -15.95
N LYS A 58 -3.13 7.54 -15.98
CA LYS A 58 -4.54 7.55 -16.40
C LYS A 58 -5.42 8.40 -15.48
N GLY A 59 -5.17 8.34 -14.17
CA GLY A 59 -5.90 9.06 -13.14
C GLY A 59 -5.36 10.46 -12.83
N LEU A 60 -4.32 10.92 -13.51
CA LEU A 60 -3.55 12.10 -13.12
C LEU A 60 -4.38 13.39 -13.11
N SER A 61 -5.46 13.45 -13.90
CA SER A 61 -6.41 14.57 -13.91
C SER A 61 -7.19 14.71 -12.60
N SER A 62 -7.30 13.64 -11.82
CA SER A 62 -7.97 13.62 -10.52
C SER A 62 -7.06 13.98 -9.34
N TYR A 63 -5.76 14.10 -9.58
CA TYR A 63 -4.81 14.49 -8.54
C TYR A 63 -5.00 15.97 -8.16
N ASP A 64 -5.10 16.23 -6.86
CA ASP A 64 -5.24 17.57 -6.29
C ASP A 64 -4.09 17.83 -5.31
N ASP A 65 -3.20 18.75 -5.70
CA ASP A 65 -2.01 19.11 -4.92
C ASP A 65 -2.32 19.86 -3.62
N ARG A 66 -3.58 20.25 -3.41
CA ARG A 66 -4.05 20.83 -2.14
C ARG A 66 -4.39 19.77 -1.10
N LYS A 67 -4.65 18.52 -1.53
CA LYS A 67 -5.08 17.42 -0.64
C LYS A 67 -3.91 16.59 -0.13
N SER A 68 -2.92 16.34 -0.98
CA SER A 68 -1.74 15.57 -0.61
C SER A 68 -0.58 15.84 -1.58
N SER A 69 0.63 15.40 -1.20
CA SER A 69 1.73 15.33 -2.15
C SER A 69 1.46 14.29 -3.25
N PHE A 70 2.19 14.37 -4.37
CA PHE A 70 2.10 13.37 -5.44
C PHE A 70 2.58 12.01 -4.96
N ARG A 71 3.66 11.97 -4.15
CA ARG A 71 4.18 10.74 -3.54
C ARG A 71 3.09 10.02 -2.73
N THR A 72 2.45 10.75 -1.82
CA THR A 72 1.34 10.24 -0.99
C THR A 72 0.21 9.68 -1.86
N TRP A 73 -0.18 10.40 -2.90
CA TRP A 73 -1.23 9.97 -3.82
C TRP A 73 -0.85 8.73 -4.64
N LEU A 74 0.39 8.65 -5.13
CA LEU A 74 0.93 7.51 -5.86
C LEU A 74 1.01 6.25 -4.98
N PHE A 75 1.53 6.39 -3.76
CA PHE A 75 1.66 5.29 -2.81
C PHE A 75 0.30 4.76 -2.35
N ARG A 76 -0.73 5.62 -2.32
CA ARG A 76 -2.12 5.17 -2.11
C ARG A 76 -2.61 4.26 -3.23
N ILE A 77 -2.36 4.60 -4.49
CA ILE A 77 -2.71 3.75 -5.63
C ILE A 77 -2.00 2.38 -5.48
N GLY A 78 -0.72 2.39 -5.09
CA GLY A 78 0.03 1.18 -4.78
C GLY A 78 -0.59 0.34 -3.67
N THR A 79 -0.95 0.98 -2.55
CA THR A 79 -1.57 0.31 -1.41
C THR A 79 -2.88 -0.37 -1.80
N HIS A 80 -3.74 0.31 -2.56
CA HIS A 80 -5.00 -0.29 -3.04
C HIS A 80 -4.75 -1.50 -3.94
N LYS A 81 -3.78 -1.42 -4.86
CA LYS A 81 -3.43 -2.55 -5.73
C LYS A 81 -2.88 -3.75 -4.97
N VAL A 82 -2.06 -3.53 -3.94
CA VAL A 82 -1.59 -4.60 -3.03
C VAL A 82 -2.76 -5.27 -2.32
N ILE A 83 -3.71 -4.49 -1.80
CA ILE A 83 -4.90 -5.03 -1.11
C ILE A 83 -5.72 -5.88 -2.08
N ASP A 84 -5.94 -5.39 -3.31
CA ASP A 84 -6.68 -6.11 -4.33
C ASP A 84 -5.96 -7.41 -4.75
N ALA A 85 -4.63 -7.37 -4.91
CA ALA A 85 -3.82 -8.55 -5.22
C ALA A 85 -3.92 -9.60 -4.10
N ARG A 86 -3.76 -9.20 -2.83
CA ARG A 86 -3.90 -10.10 -1.67
C ARG A 86 -5.31 -10.70 -1.56
N ARG A 87 -6.36 -9.93 -1.87
CA ARG A 87 -7.74 -10.43 -1.89
C ARG A 87 -7.93 -11.50 -2.96
N LYS A 88 -7.39 -11.31 -4.17
CA LYS A 88 -7.46 -12.30 -5.24
C LYS A 88 -6.74 -13.59 -4.86
N VAL A 89 -5.51 -13.47 -4.34
CA VAL A 89 -4.73 -14.62 -3.87
C VAL A 89 -5.49 -15.40 -2.79
N LYS A 90 -6.08 -14.72 -1.80
CA LYS A 90 -6.91 -15.38 -0.77
C LYS A 90 -8.10 -16.13 -1.37
N MET A 91 -8.80 -15.54 -2.34
CA MET A 91 -9.92 -16.21 -3.03
C MET A 91 -9.45 -17.43 -3.81
N THR A 92 -8.33 -17.33 -4.52
CA THR A 92 -7.74 -18.45 -5.28
C THR A 92 -7.26 -19.59 -4.38
N TRP A 93 -6.67 -19.30 -3.21
CA TRP A 93 -6.32 -20.34 -2.23
C TRP A 93 -7.54 -21.00 -1.59
N LEU A 94 -8.64 -20.26 -1.38
CA LEU A 94 -9.91 -20.82 -0.92
C LEU A 94 -10.54 -21.77 -1.94
N GLU A 95 -10.23 -21.58 -3.24
CA GLU A 95 -10.67 -22.43 -4.35
C GLU A 95 -9.72 -23.62 -4.60
N LEU A 96 -8.42 -23.47 -4.33
CA LEU A 96 -7.37 -24.48 -4.56
C LEU A 96 -7.00 -25.25 -3.28
N LYS A 97 -7.97 -25.97 -2.70
CA LYS A 97 -7.75 -26.76 -1.46
C LYS A 97 -6.90 -28.04 -1.62
N ASP A 98 -6.30 -28.30 -2.78
CA ASP A 98 -5.49 -29.51 -3.04
C ASP A 98 -4.17 -29.18 -3.77
N VAL A 99 -3.21 -28.52 -3.10
CA VAL A 99 -1.84 -28.42 -3.63
C VAL A 99 -0.82 -28.71 -2.52
N GLU A 100 0.03 -29.72 -2.76
CA GLU A 100 1.11 -30.16 -1.87
C GLU A 100 2.22 -29.11 -1.73
N TRP A 101 2.76 -29.01 -0.52
CA TRP A 101 3.81 -28.07 -0.14
C TRP A 101 5.19 -28.58 -0.55
N VAL A 102 5.97 -27.74 -1.23
CA VAL A 102 7.40 -27.95 -1.47
C VAL A 102 8.18 -27.18 -0.40
N GLU A 103 9.00 -27.90 0.37
CA GLU A 103 9.87 -27.35 1.42
C GLU A 103 11.15 -26.75 0.83
N GLU A 104 11.50 -25.52 1.21
CA GLU A 104 12.86 -24.99 1.07
C GLU A 104 13.34 -24.35 2.38
N LYS A 105 14.56 -24.74 2.79
CA LYS A 105 15.16 -24.45 4.09
C LYS A 105 15.83 -23.07 4.12
N ASP A 106 15.07 -22.08 4.55
CA ASP A 106 15.43 -20.96 5.46
C ASP A 106 14.11 -20.33 6.00
N PHE A 107 13.07 -21.16 6.01
CA PHE A 107 11.66 -20.77 5.99
C PHE A 107 11.12 -20.42 7.38
N ASP A 108 11.70 -20.92 8.48
CA ASP A 108 10.98 -20.95 9.76
C ASP A 108 10.69 -19.56 10.35
N GLN A 109 11.66 -18.64 10.31
CA GLN A 109 11.46 -17.27 10.82
C GLN A 109 10.69 -16.38 9.85
N SER A 110 10.90 -16.56 8.54
CA SER A 110 10.25 -15.76 7.50
C SER A 110 8.80 -16.20 7.26
N LEU A 111 8.53 -17.51 7.35
CA LEU A 111 7.20 -18.11 7.34
C LEU A 111 6.45 -17.75 8.62
N TYR A 112 7.06 -17.88 9.81
CA TYR A 112 6.41 -17.46 11.05
C TYR A 112 6.02 -15.98 11.06
N GLN A 113 6.93 -15.10 10.58
CA GLN A 113 6.61 -13.68 10.42
C GLN A 113 5.52 -13.45 9.37
N LYS A 114 5.52 -14.22 8.27
CA LYS A 114 4.49 -14.14 7.22
C LYS A 114 3.13 -14.62 7.71
N GLU A 115 3.07 -15.73 8.42
CA GLU A 115 1.86 -16.30 9.04
C GLU A 115 1.30 -15.35 10.11
N LEU A 116 2.14 -14.79 10.97
CA LEU A 116 1.74 -13.78 11.95
C LEU A 116 1.19 -12.53 11.25
N LEU A 117 1.86 -12.05 10.20
CA LEU A 117 1.42 -10.88 9.45
C LEU A 117 0.11 -11.14 8.70
N GLU A 118 -0.08 -12.35 8.15
CA GLU A 118 -1.34 -12.80 7.55
C GLU A 118 -2.46 -12.89 8.59
N ALA A 119 -2.19 -13.46 9.77
CA ALA A 119 -3.13 -13.56 10.87
C ALA A 119 -3.54 -12.17 11.38
N ILE A 120 -2.59 -11.25 11.56
CA ILE A 120 -2.87 -9.84 11.92
C ILE A 120 -3.74 -9.19 10.83
N ASN A 121 -3.40 -9.37 9.55
CA ASN A 121 -4.21 -8.81 8.46
C ASN A 121 -5.64 -9.35 8.47
N GLN A 122 -5.79 -10.66 8.65
CA GLN A 122 -7.10 -11.31 8.75
C GLN A 122 -7.89 -10.78 9.95
N TYR A 123 -7.25 -10.63 11.10
CA TYR A 123 -7.88 -10.02 12.27
C TYR A 123 -8.33 -8.59 11.99
N VAL A 124 -7.49 -7.79 11.33
CA VAL A 124 -7.84 -6.42 10.92
C VAL A 124 -9.04 -6.38 9.98
N THR A 125 -9.22 -7.38 9.10
CA THR A 125 -10.41 -7.44 8.21
C THR A 125 -11.75 -7.56 8.95
N SER A 126 -11.76 -7.94 10.23
CA SER A 126 -12.97 -7.97 11.06
C SER A 126 -13.44 -6.59 11.54
N PHE A 127 -12.60 -5.56 11.40
CA PHE A 127 -12.91 -4.18 11.81
C PHE A 127 -13.65 -3.42 10.72
N ARG A 128 -14.21 -2.25 11.04
CA ARG A 128 -14.87 -1.40 10.04
C ARG A 128 -13.89 -0.95 8.94
N PRO A 129 -14.35 -0.80 7.68
CA PRO A 129 -13.49 -0.45 6.54
C PRO A 129 -12.59 0.76 6.78
N GLU A 130 -13.09 1.80 7.46
CA GLU A 130 -12.29 3.00 7.72
C GLU A 130 -11.10 2.72 8.66
N ILE A 131 -11.26 1.78 9.59
CA ILE A 131 -10.18 1.38 10.51
C ILE A 131 -9.16 0.51 9.79
N GLN A 132 -9.61 -0.37 8.89
CA GLN A 132 -8.74 -1.16 8.02
C GLN A 132 -7.88 -0.25 7.13
N GLU A 133 -8.51 0.75 6.52
CA GLU A 133 -7.84 1.72 5.64
C GLU A 133 -6.79 2.52 6.41
N ILE A 134 -7.09 3.00 7.62
CA ILE A 134 -6.11 3.69 8.48
C ILE A 134 -4.92 2.78 8.83
N PHE A 135 -5.17 1.52 9.19
CA PHE A 135 -4.11 0.56 9.48
C PHE A 135 -3.23 0.32 8.26
N GLN A 136 -3.83 0.08 7.10
CA GLN A 136 -3.09 -0.20 5.87
C GLN A 136 -2.26 1.02 5.44
N LEU A 137 -2.85 2.22 5.45
CA LEU A 137 -2.14 3.44 5.10
C LEU A 137 -0.99 3.76 6.07
N ARG A 138 -1.09 3.36 7.34
CA ARG A 138 -0.06 3.63 8.35
C ARG A 138 1.00 2.53 8.46
N ALA A 139 0.59 1.27 8.51
CA ALA A 139 1.44 0.11 8.68
C ALA A 139 2.16 -0.25 7.38
N TYR A 140 1.48 -0.09 6.24
CA TYR A 140 2.04 -0.39 4.93
C TYR A 140 2.47 0.88 4.23
N GLY A 141 1.59 1.88 4.12
CA GLY A 141 1.77 3.15 3.39
C GLY A 141 2.88 4.09 3.84
N GLU A 142 3.51 3.84 5.00
CA GLU A 142 4.44 4.75 5.68
C GLU A 142 3.91 6.18 5.85
N LEU A 143 2.60 6.41 5.65
CA LEU A 143 2.00 7.73 5.70
C LEU A 143 1.96 8.25 7.13
N SER A 144 2.23 9.54 7.31
CA SER A 144 2.08 10.21 8.59
C SER A 144 0.61 10.38 8.95
N PHE A 145 0.30 10.50 10.25
CA PHE A 145 -1.08 10.76 10.69
C PHE A 145 -1.71 12.01 10.07
N PRO A 146 -0.99 13.15 9.90
CA PRO A 146 -1.50 14.31 9.17
C PRO A 146 -1.87 14.00 7.71
N GLU A 147 -1.07 13.19 7.02
CA GLU A 147 -1.36 12.80 5.63
C GLU A 147 -2.59 11.90 5.55
N ILE A 148 -2.71 10.93 6.46
CA ILE A 148 -3.89 10.05 6.52
C ILE A 148 -5.14 10.86 6.87
N ALA A 149 -5.04 11.81 7.80
CA ALA A 149 -6.12 12.72 8.18
C ALA A 149 -6.61 13.56 6.99
N SER A 150 -5.68 14.17 6.27
CA SER A 150 -5.96 14.95 5.05
C SER A 150 -6.60 14.08 3.98
N LEU A 151 -6.11 12.84 3.83
CA LEU A 151 -6.59 11.89 2.83
C LEU A 151 -8.03 11.42 3.11
N LEU A 152 -8.33 11.09 4.36
CA LEU A 152 -9.64 10.58 4.77
C LEU A 152 -10.64 11.69 5.10
N ALA A 153 -10.25 12.96 4.95
CA ALA A 153 -11.02 14.14 5.35
C ALA A 153 -11.51 14.05 6.81
N GLN A 154 -10.66 13.54 7.70
CA GLN A 154 -10.93 13.39 9.13
C GLN A 154 -9.89 14.15 9.95
N LYS A 155 -10.21 14.45 11.21
CA LYS A 155 -9.26 15.05 12.14
C LYS A 155 -8.11 14.10 12.46
N GLU A 156 -6.88 14.61 12.51
CA GLU A 156 -5.69 13.81 12.84
C GLU A 156 -5.81 13.10 14.19
N GLU A 157 -6.40 13.77 15.18
CA GLU A 157 -6.63 13.21 16.51
C GLU A 157 -7.54 11.98 16.44
N ARG A 158 -8.54 12.00 15.55
CA ARG A 158 -9.45 10.88 15.32
C ARG A 158 -8.73 9.69 14.69
N ILE A 159 -7.88 9.94 13.68
CA ILE A 159 -7.06 8.90 13.04
C ILE A 159 -6.12 8.25 14.06
N LYS A 160 -5.39 9.06 14.84
CA LYS A 160 -4.50 8.56 15.90
C LYS A 160 -5.26 7.70 16.90
N ALA A 161 -6.41 8.19 17.39
CA ALA A 161 -7.21 7.45 18.35
C ALA A 161 -7.71 6.11 17.79
N GLN A 162 -8.16 6.06 16.53
CA GLN A 162 -8.59 4.83 15.88
C GLN A 162 -7.43 3.85 15.67
N TYR A 163 -6.29 4.35 15.19
CA TYR A 163 -5.09 3.55 14.96
C TYR A 163 -4.55 2.93 16.25
N TYR A 164 -4.31 3.72 17.30
CA TYR A 164 -3.76 3.19 18.54
C TYR A 164 -4.72 2.24 19.27
N ARG A 165 -6.04 2.47 19.17
CA ARG A 165 -7.03 1.50 19.68
C ARG A 165 -6.96 0.16 18.94
N LEU A 166 -6.78 0.18 17.63
CA LEU A 166 -6.59 -1.03 16.84
C LEU A 166 -5.28 -1.74 17.23
N ILE A 167 -4.17 -1.01 17.33
CA ILE A 167 -2.86 -1.59 17.73
C ILE A 167 -2.95 -2.24 19.12
N LYS A 168 -3.66 -1.60 20.06
CA LYS A 168 -3.89 -2.18 21.39
C LYS A 168 -4.61 -3.53 21.29
N LYS A 169 -5.67 -3.62 20.48
CA LYS A 169 -6.42 -4.87 20.27
C LYS A 169 -5.59 -5.95 19.59
N ILE A 170 -4.80 -5.58 18.58
CA ILE A 170 -3.86 -6.52 17.93
C ILE A 170 -2.87 -7.06 18.97
N ARG A 171 -2.28 -6.20 19.81
CA ARG A 171 -1.35 -6.65 20.86
C ARG A 171 -2.00 -7.56 21.91
N GLU A 172 -3.27 -7.32 22.24
CA GLU A 172 -4.01 -8.17 23.17
C GLU A 172 -4.34 -9.53 22.56
N GLU A 173 -4.75 -9.56 21.29
CA GLU A 173 -5.11 -10.78 20.56
C GLU A 173 -3.90 -11.67 20.27
N PHE A 174 -2.77 -11.07 19.87
CA PHE A 174 -1.56 -11.77 19.46
C PHE A 174 -0.48 -11.78 20.56
N ARG A 175 -0.89 -11.62 21.82
CA ARG A 175 0.03 -11.53 22.97
C ARG A 175 0.86 -12.80 23.18
N ASP A 176 0.30 -13.95 22.82
CA ASP A 176 0.89 -15.27 23.03
C ASP A 176 1.76 -15.74 21.83
N TYR A 177 2.02 -14.85 20.85
CA TYR A 177 2.93 -15.09 19.71
C TYR A 177 4.37 -14.61 19.96
N GLU A 178 4.69 -14.15 21.19
CA GLU A 178 6.07 -13.88 21.67
C GLU A 178 6.76 -15.15 22.18
#